data_AF-A0A954B429-F1
#
_entry.id   AF-A0A954B429-F1
#
_cell.length_a   1.000
_cell.length_b   1.000
_cell.length_c   1.000
_cell.angle_alpha   90.00
_cell.angle_beta   90.00
_cell.angle_gamma   90.00
#
_symmetry.space_group_name_H-M   'P 1'
#
loop_
_entity.id
_entity.type
_entity.pdbx_description
1 polymer ?
#
loop_
_entity_poly.entity_id
_entity_poly.type
_entity_poly.pdbx_seq_one_letter_code
_entity_poly.pdbx_strand_id
1 'polypeptide(L)'
;MRLIPALLAATVLLGGVGVYAYAQQRNEPVAQQTERSQSALERLRNWVMDHNGTERAFDNQYWNNHEPGLYVEARTGEALFVSTDKYDSGSGWPSFTRPVDPDNIVL
;
A
#
# COMPACT_ATOMS: atom_id res chain seq x y z
N MET A 1 -27.87 -24.41 62.74
CA MET A 1 -26.53 -24.93 63.09
C MET A 1 -25.76 -25.14 61.78
N ARG A 2 -24.71 -24.33 61.52
CA ARG A 2 -23.80 -24.36 60.33
C ARG A 2 -24.47 -24.05 58.96
N LEU A 3 -23.82 -23.48 57.93
CA LEU A 3 -22.79 -22.41 57.74
C LEU A 3 -22.78 -22.01 56.22
N ILE A 4 -22.00 -21.01 55.79
CA ILE A 4 -22.20 -20.16 54.56
C ILE A 4 -20.86 -20.06 53.74
N PRO A 5 -20.75 -19.78 52.39
CA PRO A 5 -21.72 -19.30 51.35
C PRO A 5 -21.73 -19.99 49.93
N ALA A 6 -22.78 -19.65 49.15
CA ALA A 6 -22.94 -19.30 47.71
C ALA A 6 -21.97 -19.66 46.52
N LEU A 7 -22.61 -19.96 45.37
CA LEU A 7 -22.32 -19.54 43.97
C LEU A 7 -20.99 -19.91 43.27
N LEU A 8 -20.99 -21.10 42.63
CA LEU A 8 -20.27 -21.43 41.38
C LEU A 8 -21.23 -22.33 40.55
N ALA A 9 -21.36 -22.24 39.22
CA ALA A 9 -20.62 -21.47 38.22
C ALA A 9 -21.55 -20.87 37.15
N ALA A 10 -21.10 -19.79 36.50
CA ALA A 10 -21.68 -19.25 35.28
C ALA A 10 -20.63 -19.27 34.16
N THR A 11 -21.08 -19.17 32.89
CA THR A 11 -20.26 -19.14 31.64
C THR A 11 -19.63 -20.50 31.25
N VAL A 12 -19.57 -20.95 29.98
CA VAL A 12 -19.96 -20.39 28.67
C VAL A 12 -20.65 -21.48 27.83
N LEU A 13 -21.86 -21.23 27.30
CA LEU A 13 -22.51 -22.07 26.26
C LEU A 13 -23.04 -21.23 25.08
N LEU A 14 -22.24 -20.26 24.62
CA LEU A 14 -22.53 -19.40 23.46
C LEU A 14 -21.33 -19.29 22.48
N GLY A 15 -20.47 -20.31 22.43
CA GLY A 15 -19.22 -20.27 21.66
C GLY A 15 -19.33 -20.56 20.15
N GLY A 16 -20.39 -21.25 19.69
CA GLY A 16 -20.45 -21.78 18.32
C GLY A 16 -20.57 -20.72 17.22
N VAL A 17 -21.60 -19.87 17.30
CA VAL A 17 -21.94 -18.92 16.23
C VAL A 17 -20.92 -17.78 16.11
N GLY A 18 -20.46 -17.25 17.25
CA GLY A 18 -19.50 -16.14 17.27
C GLY A 18 -18.15 -16.49 16.66
N VAL A 19 -17.63 -17.69 16.95
CA VAL A 19 -16.35 -18.16 16.38
C VAL A 19 -16.47 -18.44 14.87
N TYR A 20 -17.58 -19.04 14.42
CA TYR A 20 -17.81 -19.28 12.99
C TYR A 20 -17.90 -17.98 12.17
N ALA A 21 -18.59 -16.97 12.69
CA ALA A 21 -18.66 -15.66 12.03
C ALA A 21 -17.29 -14.97 11.94
N TYR A 22 -16.49 -15.03 13.00
CA TYR A 22 -15.15 -14.45 13.05
C TYR A 22 -14.15 -15.13 12.10
N ALA A 23 -14.30 -16.44 11.88
CA ALA A 23 -13.43 -17.22 11.02
C ALA A 23 -13.70 -16.97 9.51
N GLN A 24 -14.96 -16.86 9.11
CA GLN A 24 -15.34 -16.62 7.70
C GLN A 24 -14.77 -15.30 7.16
N GLN A 25 -14.76 -14.24 7.98
CA GLN A 25 -14.36 -12.90 7.56
C GLN A 25 -12.86 -12.76 7.20
N ARG A 26 -12.03 -13.78 7.45
CA ARG A 26 -10.61 -13.81 7.06
C ARG A 26 -10.31 -14.64 5.80
N ASN A 27 -11.31 -15.27 5.19
CA ASN A 27 -11.13 -16.20 4.07
C ASN A 27 -11.45 -15.58 2.69
N GLU A 28 -11.25 -14.27 2.51
CA GLU A 28 -11.13 -13.72 1.14
C GLU A 28 -9.87 -14.35 0.50
N PRO A 29 -9.98 -15.00 -0.67
CA PRO A 29 -8.84 -15.70 -1.26
C PRO A 29 -7.74 -14.71 -1.64
N VAL A 30 -6.48 -15.07 -1.35
CA VAL A 30 -5.30 -14.22 -1.58
C VAL A 30 -5.23 -13.70 -3.02
N ALA A 31 -5.67 -14.50 -4.00
CA ALA A 31 -5.79 -14.09 -5.40
C ALA A 31 -6.69 -12.84 -5.55
N GLN A 32 -7.91 -12.87 -5.00
CA GLN A 32 -8.87 -11.77 -5.10
C GLN A 32 -8.41 -10.51 -4.35
N GLN A 33 -7.70 -10.65 -3.23
CA GLN A 33 -7.10 -9.51 -2.54
C GLN A 33 -5.90 -8.93 -3.33
N THR A 34 -5.10 -9.77 -3.98
CA THR A 34 -3.98 -9.35 -4.84
C THR A 34 -4.48 -8.65 -6.09
N GLU A 35 -5.49 -9.19 -6.77
CA GLU A 35 -6.16 -8.56 -7.92
C GLU A 35 -6.81 -7.22 -7.55
N ARG A 36 -7.52 -7.15 -6.40
CA ARG A 36 -8.06 -5.88 -5.89
C ARG A 36 -6.95 -4.86 -5.65
N SER A 37 -5.81 -5.27 -5.10
CA SER A 37 -4.62 -4.42 -4.89
C SER A 37 -4.01 -3.93 -6.22
N GLN A 38 -3.79 -4.82 -7.19
CA GLN A 38 -3.32 -4.47 -8.53
C GLN A 38 -4.28 -3.47 -9.21
N SER A 39 -5.58 -3.72 -9.13
CA SER A 39 -6.59 -2.78 -9.67
C SER A 39 -6.58 -1.42 -8.97
N ALA A 40 -6.22 -1.36 -7.68
CA ALA A 40 -6.13 -0.12 -6.92
C ALA A 40 -4.87 0.67 -7.30
N LEU A 41 -3.73 -0.01 -7.45
CA LEU A 41 -2.49 0.58 -7.93
C LEU A 41 -2.65 1.10 -9.36
N GLU A 42 -3.32 0.36 -10.24
CA GLU A 42 -3.58 0.80 -11.62
C GLU A 42 -4.53 2.01 -11.67
N ARG A 43 -5.59 2.03 -10.84
CA ARG A 43 -6.45 3.22 -10.68
C ARG A 43 -5.67 4.43 -10.16
N LEU A 44 -4.80 4.24 -9.16
CA LEU A 44 -3.95 5.31 -8.62
C LEU A 44 -3.00 5.85 -9.70
N ARG A 45 -2.29 4.96 -10.40
CA ARG A 45 -1.38 5.31 -11.50
C ARG A 45 -2.10 6.11 -12.59
N ASN A 46 -3.24 5.64 -13.06
CA ASN A 46 -4.01 6.33 -14.10
C ASN A 46 -4.60 7.66 -13.60
N TRP A 47 -5.00 7.76 -12.33
CA TRP A 47 -5.43 9.03 -11.75
C TRP A 47 -4.29 10.05 -11.66
N VAL A 48 -3.09 9.65 -11.25
CA VAL A 48 -1.90 10.52 -11.27
C VAL A 48 -1.58 10.97 -12.70
N MET A 49 -1.50 10.05 -13.66
CA MET A 49 -1.07 10.36 -15.04
C MET A 49 -2.11 11.10 -15.89
N ASP A 50 -3.40 10.78 -15.77
CA ASP A 50 -4.45 11.33 -16.66
C ASP A 50 -5.21 12.53 -16.07
N HIS A 51 -5.19 12.69 -14.74
CA HIS A 51 -6.04 13.65 -14.03
C HIS A 51 -5.21 14.64 -13.19
N ASN A 52 -3.90 14.74 -13.43
CA ASN A 52 -2.95 15.52 -12.63
C ASN A 52 -3.05 15.22 -11.12
N GLY A 53 -3.33 13.96 -10.79
CA GLY A 53 -3.41 13.51 -9.40
C GLY A 53 -2.05 13.52 -8.70
N THR A 54 -2.05 13.57 -7.38
CA THR A 54 -0.84 13.43 -6.56
C THR A 54 -1.06 12.31 -5.56
N GLU A 55 -0.27 11.24 -5.67
CA GLU A 55 -0.28 10.14 -4.72
C GLU A 55 0.14 10.61 -3.31
N ARG A 56 -0.22 9.85 -2.28
CA ARG A 56 0.08 10.22 -0.90
C ARG A 56 1.59 10.14 -0.63
N ALA A 57 2.12 11.19 0.02
CA ALA A 57 3.51 11.24 0.47
C ALA A 57 3.87 10.00 1.32
N PHE A 58 5.06 9.44 1.09
CA PHE A 58 5.61 8.26 1.76
C PHE A 58 4.84 6.94 1.52
N ASP A 59 3.81 6.94 0.66
CA ASP A 59 2.91 5.82 0.39
C ASP A 59 3.04 5.35 -1.07
N ASN A 60 4.30 5.22 -1.53
CA ASN A 60 4.66 4.74 -2.87
C ASN A 60 5.94 3.88 -2.82
N GLN A 61 6.22 3.16 -3.90
CA GLN A 61 7.33 2.21 -3.96
C GLN A 61 8.73 2.84 -4.16
N TYR A 62 8.82 4.13 -4.53
CA TYR A 62 10.06 4.72 -5.04
C TYR A 62 10.64 5.87 -4.21
N TRP A 63 9.90 6.48 -3.27
CA TRP A 63 10.40 7.61 -2.47
C TRP A 63 11.70 7.25 -1.74
N ASN A 64 11.74 6.09 -1.07
CA ASN A 64 12.93 5.56 -0.39
C ASN A 64 13.69 4.49 -1.19
N ASN A 65 13.51 4.41 -2.52
CA ASN A 65 14.30 3.49 -3.32
C ASN A 65 15.72 4.06 -3.52
N HIS A 66 16.74 3.23 -3.28
CA HIS A 66 18.16 3.55 -3.50
C HIS A 66 18.87 2.53 -4.41
N GLU A 67 18.13 1.56 -4.96
CA GLU A 67 18.69 0.56 -5.87
C GLU A 67 19.20 1.22 -7.18
N PRO A 68 20.35 0.79 -7.71
CA PRO A 68 20.85 1.26 -8.99
C PRO A 68 19.89 0.97 -10.15
N GLY A 69 19.56 1.98 -10.96
CA GLY A 69 18.64 1.78 -12.08
C GLY A 69 18.22 3.04 -12.82
N LEU A 70 17.30 2.85 -13.77
CA LEU A 70 16.67 3.87 -14.58
C LEU A 70 15.18 3.96 -14.20
N TYR A 71 14.72 5.17 -13.92
CA TYR A 71 13.31 5.52 -13.76
C TYR A 71 12.76 5.94 -15.12
N VAL A 72 11.69 5.26 -15.55
CA VAL A 72 11.07 5.43 -16.86
C VAL A 72 9.63 5.92 -16.72
N GLU A 73 9.11 6.54 -17.77
CA GLU A 73 7.69 6.86 -17.89
C GLU A 73 6.87 5.56 -17.93
N ALA A 74 5.77 5.51 -17.16
CA ALA A 74 5.09 4.28 -16.79
C ALA A 74 4.17 3.68 -17.88
N ARG A 75 4.03 4.32 -19.05
CA ARG A 75 3.26 3.84 -20.21
C ARG A 75 4.14 3.50 -21.42
N THR A 76 5.12 4.34 -21.69
CA THR A 76 5.97 4.31 -22.88
C THR A 76 7.32 3.63 -22.63
N GLY A 77 7.80 3.64 -21.38
CA GLY A 77 9.15 3.20 -21.03
C GLY A 77 10.24 4.23 -21.38
N GLU A 78 9.88 5.47 -21.70
CA GLU A 78 10.85 6.54 -21.98
C GLU A 78 11.73 6.85 -20.76
N ALA A 79 13.02 7.10 -20.99
CA ALA A 79 13.99 7.36 -19.94
C ALA A 79 13.79 8.76 -19.32
N LEU A 80 13.48 8.83 -18.03
CA LEU A 80 13.27 10.10 -17.32
C LEU A 80 14.43 10.45 -16.39
N PHE A 81 14.79 9.56 -15.45
CA PHE A 81 15.80 9.84 -14.42
C PHE A 81 16.68 8.62 -14.13
N VAL A 82 17.95 8.82 -13.77
CA VAL A 82 18.83 7.74 -13.26
C VAL A 82 18.96 7.80 -11.74
N SER A 83 19.15 6.64 -11.12
CA SER A 83 19.30 6.51 -9.67
C SER A 83 20.47 7.33 -9.10
N THR A 84 21.51 7.60 -9.89
CA THR A 84 22.68 8.41 -9.48
C THR A 84 22.36 9.89 -9.27
N ASP A 85 21.27 10.39 -9.85
CA ASP A 85 20.80 11.77 -9.65
C ASP A 85 19.64 11.84 -8.65
N LYS A 86 19.19 10.70 -8.10
CA LYS A 86 18.20 10.64 -7.03
C LYS A 86 18.81 11.08 -5.71
N TYR A 87 18.05 11.84 -4.93
CA TYR A 87 18.44 12.23 -3.57
C TYR A 87 17.26 12.10 -2.60
N ASP A 88 17.56 12.10 -1.30
CA ASP A 88 16.53 12.20 -0.26
C ASP A 88 16.22 13.68 0.01
N SER A 89 15.00 14.10 -0.32
CA SER A 89 14.48 15.45 -0.09
C SER A 89 13.65 15.57 1.19
N GLY A 90 13.34 14.46 1.86
CA GLY A 90 12.36 14.41 2.95
C GLY A 90 10.92 14.74 2.54
N SER A 91 10.62 14.90 1.24
CA SER A 91 9.28 15.30 0.75
C SER A 91 8.24 14.17 0.80
N GLY A 92 8.68 12.91 0.69
CA GLY A 92 7.81 11.74 0.56
C GLY A 92 7.55 11.29 -0.88
N TRP A 93 8.16 11.92 -1.89
CA TRP A 93 8.15 11.47 -3.29
C TRP A 93 9.58 11.33 -3.85
N PRO A 94 9.78 10.51 -4.91
CA PRO A 94 11.07 10.45 -5.61
C PRO A 94 11.54 11.84 -6.03
N SER A 95 12.79 12.18 -5.73
CA SER A 95 13.37 13.50 -6.00
C SER A 95 14.71 13.34 -6.73
N PHE A 96 14.88 14.07 -7.82
CA PHE A 96 16.04 13.99 -8.71
C PHE A 96 16.61 15.37 -9.00
N THR A 97 17.92 15.49 -9.19
CA THR A 97 18.59 16.77 -9.44
C THR A 97 18.50 17.22 -10.91
N ARG A 98 18.33 16.27 -11.84
CA ARG A 98 18.22 16.49 -13.29
C ARG A 98 17.60 15.26 -13.99
N PRO A 99 16.94 15.43 -15.15
CA PRO A 99 16.56 14.30 -16.00
C PRO A 99 17.77 13.69 -16.73
N VAL A 100 17.54 12.57 -17.41
CA VAL A 100 18.49 11.95 -18.35
C VAL A 100 18.67 12.84 -19.58
N ASP A 101 17.55 13.32 -20.13
CA ASP A 101 17.48 14.27 -21.24
C ASP A 101 16.52 15.42 -20.86
N PRO A 102 16.93 16.70 -20.96
CA PRO A 102 16.03 17.83 -20.72
C PRO A 102 14.80 17.86 -21.62
N ASP A 103 14.90 17.37 -22.86
CA ASP A 103 13.80 17.44 -23.83
C ASP A 103 12.66 16.44 -23.51
N ASN A 104 12.92 15.45 -22.65
CA ASN A 104 11.93 14.46 -22.19
C ASN A 104 11.00 15.01 -21.08
N ILE A 105 11.20 16.23 -20.59
CA ILE A 105 10.40 16.85 -19.53
C ILE A 105 9.84 18.20 -19.98
N VAL A 106 8.51 18.31 -20.01
CA VAL A 106 7.79 19.58 -20.23
C VAL A 106 7.35 20.15 -18.87
N LEU A 107 7.58 21.45 -18.67
CA LEU A 107 7.27 22.21 -17.44
C LEU A 107 6.14 23.22 -17.64
#